data_AF-A0A930Z7S9-F1
#
_entry.id   AF-A0A930Z7S9-F1
#
_cell.length_a   1.000
_cell.length_b   1.000
_cell.length_c   1.000
_cell.angle_alpha   90.00
_cell.angle_beta   90.00
_cell.angle_gamma   90.00
#
_symmetry.space_group_name_H-M   'P 1'
#
loop_
_entity.id
_entity.type
_entity.pdbx_description
1 polymer ?
#
loop_
_entity_poly.entity_id
_entity_poly.type
_entity_poly.pdbx_seq_one_letter_code
_entity_poly.pdbx_strand_id
1 'polypeptide(L)'
;MRGVNLAMVVLALAGYACSSATAAAPSAMPASGSQSQVGSAAGHGFNASGIWEGKSVATCLAGPFSIDTRCNAINQIAITMVQDHEKITGFYKCSTGNTDCRNQNDSGTIFGGSLKNGKLFLRIGMPDGSSCLFNGSPVAANLIRGGYSCYQGGGFEEQGRFEVGRNY
;
A
#
# COMPACT_ATOMS: atom_id res chain seq x y z
N MET A 1 10.96 23.82 46.83
CA MET A 1 11.30 25.20 46.41
C MET A 1 11.79 25.14 44.98
N ARG A 2 11.21 25.97 44.09
CA ARG A 2 11.75 26.59 42.86
C ARG A 2 12.59 25.69 41.90
N GLY A 3 12.31 25.59 40.60
CA GLY A 3 11.78 26.64 39.74
C GLY A 3 11.42 26.16 38.33
N VAL A 4 10.56 26.97 37.74
CA VAL A 4 10.11 27.01 36.36
C VAL A 4 11.29 27.33 35.44
N ASN A 5 11.40 26.67 34.28
CA ASN A 5 12.06 27.27 33.12
C ASN A 5 11.21 27.08 31.87
N LEU A 6 10.60 28.20 31.51
CA LEU A 6 9.80 28.49 30.34
C LEU A 6 10.79 28.90 29.22
N ALA A 7 10.78 28.22 28.08
CA ALA A 7 11.43 28.73 26.88
C ALA A 7 10.56 28.40 25.67
N MET A 8 9.64 29.32 25.37
CA MET A 8 9.02 29.44 24.04
C MET A 8 10.07 29.88 23.05
N VAL A 9 10.23 29.16 21.94
CA VAL A 9 10.90 29.67 20.74
C VAL A 9 9.86 29.70 19.63
N VAL A 10 9.41 30.92 19.32
CA VAL A 10 8.59 31.23 18.15
C VAL A 10 9.55 31.55 17.02
N LEU A 11 9.58 30.74 15.97
CA LEU A 11 10.20 31.11 14.70
C LEU A 11 9.10 31.28 13.65
N ALA A 12 8.82 32.55 13.32
CA ALA A 12 8.03 32.93 12.17
C ALA A 12 8.96 33.10 10.97
N LEU A 13 8.66 32.41 9.86
CA LEU A 13 9.23 32.72 8.56
C LEU A 13 8.11 32.88 7.54
N ALA A 14 8.12 34.07 6.94
CA ALA A 14 7.18 34.57 5.94
C ALA A 14 7.71 34.35 4.52
N GLY A 15 6.78 34.35 3.56
CA GLY A 15 7.04 34.49 2.12
C GLY A 15 7.29 33.15 1.42
N TYR A 16 6.81 32.88 0.21
CA TYR A 16 6.42 33.75 -0.90
C TYR A 16 5.30 33.07 -1.71
N ALA A 17 4.32 33.85 -2.15
CA ALA A 17 3.38 33.46 -3.20
C ALA A 17 4.08 33.58 -4.57
N CYS A 18 3.90 32.60 -5.44
CA CYS A 18 4.14 32.78 -6.88
C CYS A 18 3.07 31.97 -7.65
N SER A 19 2.10 32.69 -8.20
CA SER A 19 1.13 32.17 -9.15
C SER A 19 1.70 32.28 -10.56
N SER A 20 1.67 31.19 -11.32
CA SER A 20 1.84 31.23 -12.77
C SER A 20 0.73 30.41 -13.42
N ALA A 21 -0.18 31.11 -14.10
CA ALA A 21 -1.12 30.52 -15.04
C ALA A 21 -0.42 30.36 -16.39
N THR A 22 -0.50 29.20 -17.04
CA THR A 22 -0.20 29.10 -18.48
C THR A 22 -1.06 28.04 -19.17
N ALA A 23 -1.88 28.56 -20.09
CA ALA A 23 -2.41 28.03 -21.35
C ALA A 23 -2.66 26.52 -21.56
N ALA A 24 -3.92 26.23 -21.91
CA ALA A 24 -4.36 25.03 -22.59
C ALA A 24 -3.77 24.91 -24.01
N ALA A 25 -3.39 23.70 -24.40
CA ALA A 25 -3.16 23.31 -25.79
C ALA A 25 -3.97 22.03 -26.10
N PRO A 26 -4.79 22.00 -27.17
CA PRO A 26 -5.45 20.79 -27.62
C PRO A 26 -4.48 19.98 -28.48
N SER A 27 -4.03 18.83 -27.97
CA SER A 27 -3.27 17.85 -28.76
C SER A 27 -4.17 16.66 -29.06
N ALA A 28 -4.50 16.51 -30.34
CA ALA A 28 -5.16 15.35 -30.90
C ALA A 28 -4.39 14.07 -30.55
N MET A 29 -5.11 13.02 -30.16
CA MET A 29 -4.57 11.68 -30.00
C MET A 29 -5.22 10.69 -30.97
N PRO A 30 -4.48 9.63 -31.35
CA PRO A 30 -4.72 8.83 -32.53
C PRO A 30 -5.68 7.66 -32.28
N ALA A 31 -6.07 7.01 -33.38
CA ALA A 31 -7.00 5.91 -33.47
C ALA A 31 -6.75 4.76 -32.47
N SER A 32 -7.83 4.34 -31.82
CA SER A 32 -7.94 3.11 -31.03
C SER A 32 -7.66 1.88 -31.88
N GLY A 33 -6.45 1.34 -31.77
CA GLY A 33 -6.17 -0.06 -32.10
C GLY A 33 -6.45 -0.94 -30.88
N SER A 34 -7.70 -1.40 -30.71
CA SER A 34 -8.01 -2.47 -29.75
C SER A 34 -7.51 -3.81 -30.29
N GLN A 35 -6.28 -4.18 -29.97
CA GLN A 35 -5.85 -5.57 -30.03
C GLN A 35 -6.34 -6.28 -28.76
N SER A 36 -7.51 -6.90 -28.85
CA SER A 36 -7.96 -7.92 -27.90
C SER A 36 -7.10 -9.17 -28.10
N GLN A 37 -5.95 -9.24 -27.45
CA GLN A 37 -5.26 -10.52 -27.25
C GLN A 37 -5.97 -11.27 -26.13
N VAL A 38 -6.90 -12.14 -26.54
CA VAL A 38 -7.35 -13.26 -25.72
C VAL A 38 -6.19 -14.26 -25.68
N GLY A 39 -5.27 -14.03 -24.74
CA GLY A 39 -4.16 -14.92 -24.43
C GLY A 39 -4.58 -15.89 -23.33
N SER A 40 -4.60 -17.17 -23.68
CA SER A 40 -4.89 -18.32 -22.83
C SER A 40 -4.22 -18.26 -21.45
N ALA A 41 -5.04 -18.37 -20.42
CA ALA A 41 -4.61 -18.56 -19.04
C ALA A 41 -3.94 -19.93 -18.86
N ALA A 42 -2.97 -19.98 -17.95
CA ALA A 42 -2.11 -21.11 -17.55
C ALA A 42 -0.92 -21.40 -18.49
N GLY A 43 0.23 -20.78 -18.17
CA GLY A 43 1.53 -21.18 -18.73
C GLY A 43 2.56 -20.06 -18.87
N HIS A 44 2.16 -18.79 -18.80
CA HIS A 44 3.08 -17.65 -18.81
C HIS A 44 3.16 -17.02 -17.41
N GLY A 45 4.39 -16.93 -16.89
CA GLY A 45 4.69 -16.52 -15.53
C GLY A 45 4.01 -15.20 -15.17
N PHE A 46 3.29 -15.19 -14.05
CA PHE A 46 2.74 -13.97 -13.49
C PHE A 46 3.87 -12.97 -13.24
N ASN A 47 3.81 -11.82 -13.91
CA ASN A 47 4.72 -10.71 -13.65
C ASN A 47 4.10 -9.82 -12.58
N ALA A 48 4.69 -9.76 -11.40
CA ALA A 48 4.25 -8.92 -10.30
C ALA A 48 4.67 -7.45 -10.47
N SER A 49 5.62 -7.12 -11.35
CA SER A 49 6.12 -5.75 -11.51
C SER A 49 5.02 -4.79 -11.95
N GLY A 50 4.93 -3.61 -11.36
CA GLY A 50 3.91 -2.60 -11.65
C GLY A 50 3.37 -1.91 -10.39
N ILE A 51 2.43 -0.98 -10.55
CA ILE A 51 1.65 -0.43 -9.44
C ILE A 51 0.35 -1.21 -9.34
N TRP A 52 0.01 -1.57 -8.11
CA TRP A 52 -1.19 -2.32 -7.78
C TRP A 52 -2.00 -1.52 -6.77
N GLU A 53 -3.18 -1.09 -7.17
CA GLU A 53 -4.04 -0.21 -6.39
C GLU A 53 -5.32 -0.91 -6.01
N GLY A 54 -5.82 -0.62 -4.81
CA GLY A 54 -7.09 -1.15 -4.36
C GLY A 54 -7.29 -0.90 -2.89
N LYS A 55 -7.82 -1.89 -2.18
CA LYS A 55 -8.25 -1.72 -0.79
C LYS A 55 -7.81 -2.86 0.11
N SER A 56 -7.53 -2.53 1.36
CA SER A 56 -7.48 -3.47 2.47
C SER A 56 -8.72 -3.33 3.35
N VAL A 57 -9.10 -4.42 4.00
CA VAL A 57 -10.19 -4.45 4.98
C VAL A 57 -9.72 -5.26 6.19
N ALA A 58 -9.59 -4.60 7.34
CA ALA A 58 -9.24 -5.23 8.60
C ALA A 58 -10.36 -6.19 9.06
N THR A 59 -9.96 -7.38 9.51
CA THR A 59 -10.86 -8.38 10.09
C THR A 59 -10.96 -8.16 11.59
N CYS A 60 -12.17 -8.25 12.11
CA CYS A 60 -12.43 -8.17 13.55
C CYS A 60 -11.96 -9.47 14.20
N LEU A 61 -11.04 -9.36 15.15
CA LEU A 61 -10.58 -10.51 15.92
C LEU A 61 -11.58 -10.77 17.04
N ALA A 62 -12.14 -11.97 17.09
CA ALA A 62 -12.88 -12.41 18.24
C ALA A 62 -11.90 -12.89 19.32
N GLY A 63 -11.85 -12.23 20.48
CA GLY A 63 -11.06 -12.70 21.61
C GLY A 63 -10.96 -11.68 22.75
N PRO A 64 -10.55 -12.12 23.96
CA PRO A 64 -10.46 -11.25 25.13
C PRO A 64 -9.36 -10.17 25.04
N PHE A 65 -8.53 -10.21 23.99
CA PHE A 65 -7.43 -9.29 23.75
C PHE A 65 -7.59 -8.51 22.42
N SER A 66 -8.77 -8.52 21.80
CA SER A 66 -8.98 -7.74 20.58
C SER A 66 -9.07 -6.25 20.91
N ILE A 67 -8.09 -5.48 20.43
CA ILE A 67 -8.17 -4.02 20.43
C ILE A 67 -9.06 -3.64 19.23
N ASP A 68 -10.38 -3.77 19.43
CA ASP A 68 -11.44 -3.75 18.41
C ASP A 68 -11.59 -2.39 17.67
N THR A 69 -10.72 -1.43 17.96
CA THR A 69 -10.78 -0.04 17.46
C THR A 69 -10.68 0.07 15.93
N ARG A 70 -10.17 -0.96 15.25
CA ARG A 70 -9.98 -0.99 13.79
C ARG A 70 -10.77 -2.09 13.09
N CYS A 71 -11.73 -2.71 13.76
CA CYS A 71 -12.64 -3.67 13.13
C CYS A 71 -13.33 -3.04 11.91
N ASN A 72 -13.28 -3.71 10.77
CA ASN A 72 -13.79 -3.22 9.48
C ASN A 72 -13.17 -1.88 9.02
N ALA A 73 -11.96 -1.55 9.47
CA ALA A 73 -11.19 -0.46 8.86
C ALA A 73 -10.91 -0.80 7.39
N ILE A 74 -11.21 0.15 6.52
CA ILE A 74 -11.02 0.13 5.08
C ILE A 74 -9.98 1.19 4.77
N ASN A 75 -8.90 0.78 4.13
CA ASN A 75 -7.87 1.68 3.64
C ASN A 75 -7.70 1.48 2.14
N GLN A 76 -7.42 2.58 1.43
CA GLN A 76 -6.94 2.49 0.06
C GLN A 76 -5.44 2.22 0.12
N ILE A 77 -4.98 1.28 -0.70
CA ILE A 77 -3.58 0.85 -0.71
C ILE A 77 -3.04 0.87 -2.13
N ALA A 78 -1.75 1.21 -2.25
CA ALA A 78 -1.00 1.08 -3.49
C ALA A 78 0.31 0.33 -3.20
N ILE A 79 0.60 -0.69 -4.01
CA ILE A 79 1.80 -1.50 -3.91
C ILE A 79 2.57 -1.35 -5.22
N THR A 80 3.70 -0.64 -5.17
CA THR A 80 4.64 -0.58 -6.28
C THR A 80 5.60 -1.76 -6.15
N MET A 81 5.57 -2.68 -7.11
CA MET A 81 6.41 -3.86 -7.11
C MET A 81 7.41 -3.81 -8.26
N VAL A 82 8.64 -4.23 -7.97
CA VAL A 82 9.69 -4.51 -8.95
C VAL A 82 10.10 -5.96 -8.73
N GLN A 83 9.87 -6.80 -9.74
CA GLN A 83 10.23 -8.21 -9.71
C GLN A 83 11.58 -8.43 -10.39
N ASP A 84 12.47 -9.13 -9.70
CA ASP A 84 13.70 -9.70 -10.23
C ASP A 84 13.67 -11.21 -9.99
N HIS A 85 13.39 -11.98 -11.04
CA HIS A 85 13.13 -13.42 -10.98
C HIS A 85 12.00 -13.75 -9.97
N GLU A 86 12.31 -14.44 -8.88
CA GLU A 86 11.35 -14.76 -7.82
C GLU A 86 11.33 -13.71 -6.71
N LYS A 87 12.27 -12.76 -6.69
CA LYS A 87 12.36 -11.73 -5.65
C LYS A 87 11.52 -10.53 -6.03
N ILE A 88 10.87 -9.94 -5.02
CA ILE A 88 10.06 -8.73 -5.18
C ILE A 88 10.52 -7.67 -4.19
N THR A 89 10.71 -6.46 -4.71
CA THR A 89 11.04 -5.25 -3.95
C THR A 89 10.08 -4.13 -4.32
N GLY A 90 10.17 -3.00 -3.63
CA GLY A 90 9.39 -1.81 -3.94
C GLY A 90 8.77 -1.17 -2.70
N PHE A 91 7.61 -0.54 -2.88
CA PHE A 91 7.02 0.36 -1.88
C PHE A 91 5.54 0.13 -1.68
N TYR A 92 5.08 0.44 -0.48
CA TYR A 92 3.69 0.45 -0.07
C TYR A 92 3.26 1.87 0.22
N LYS A 93 2.03 2.21 -0.16
CA LYS A 93 1.33 3.40 0.30
C LYS A 93 -0.03 3.02 0.84
N CYS A 94 -0.44 3.76 1.86
CA CYS A 94 -1.78 3.74 2.41
C CYS A 94 -2.36 5.15 2.35
N SER A 95 -3.65 5.24 2.07
CA SER A 95 -4.43 6.45 2.29
C SER A 95 -5.75 6.13 2.97
N THR A 96 -6.31 7.13 3.65
CA THR A 96 -7.54 7.00 4.41
C THR A 96 -8.69 6.51 3.51
N GLY A 97 -9.40 5.49 3.99
CA GLY A 97 -10.69 5.06 3.44
C GLY A 97 -11.81 5.50 4.37
N ASN A 98 -12.29 4.61 5.24
CA ASN A 98 -13.22 4.96 6.33
C ASN A 98 -12.51 5.25 7.67
N THR A 99 -11.24 4.84 7.80
CA THR A 99 -10.39 5.02 8.96
C THR A 99 -8.99 5.37 8.48
N ASP A 100 -8.22 6.12 9.27
CA ASP A 100 -6.82 6.44 8.98
C ASP A 100 -5.95 5.20 8.85
N CYS A 101 -4.82 5.34 8.19
CA CYS A 101 -3.80 4.30 8.11
C CYS A 101 -3.32 3.90 9.50
N ARG A 102 -3.01 2.62 9.69
CA ARG A 102 -2.59 2.08 10.99
C ARG A 102 -1.36 2.85 11.49
N ASN A 103 -1.44 3.38 12.70
CA ASN A 103 -0.39 4.21 13.32
C ASN A 103 0.07 5.40 12.45
N GLN A 104 -0.79 5.91 11.55
CA GLN A 104 -0.43 6.95 10.57
C GLN A 104 0.73 6.53 9.65
N ASN A 105 0.92 5.23 9.44
CA ASN A 105 1.91 4.70 8.50
C ASN A 105 1.34 4.75 7.08
N ASP A 106 1.46 5.91 6.45
CA ASP A 106 0.98 6.13 5.09
C ASP A 106 1.92 5.54 4.02
N SER A 107 3.07 5.02 4.44
CA SER A 107 4.07 4.42 3.56
C SER A 107 4.78 3.23 4.19
N GLY A 108 5.42 2.41 3.35
CA GLY A 108 6.25 1.30 3.77
C GLY A 108 7.18 0.82 2.67
N THR A 109 8.17 0.01 3.02
CA THR A 109 9.14 -0.57 2.08
C THR A 109 9.03 -2.09 2.05
N ILE A 110 9.02 -2.68 0.87
CA ILE A 110 9.06 -4.13 0.70
C ILE A 110 10.51 -4.58 0.89
N PHE A 111 10.82 -5.15 2.05
CA PHE A 111 12.16 -5.64 2.38
C PHE A 111 12.29 -7.17 2.29
N GLY A 112 11.18 -7.87 2.04
CA GLY A 112 11.18 -9.30 1.75
C GLY A 112 9.98 -9.70 0.90
N GLY A 113 10.15 -9.76 -0.41
CA GLY A 113 9.10 -10.19 -1.33
C GLY A 113 9.50 -11.41 -2.15
N SER A 114 8.55 -12.32 -2.40
CA SER A 114 8.76 -13.42 -3.33
C SER A 114 7.50 -13.86 -4.08
N LEU A 115 7.70 -14.39 -5.28
CA LEU A 115 6.67 -15.08 -6.06
C LEU A 115 7.02 -16.56 -6.15
N LYS A 116 6.25 -17.42 -5.47
CA LYS A 116 6.49 -18.88 -5.43
C LYS A 116 5.21 -19.61 -5.73
N ASN A 117 5.24 -20.55 -6.68
CA ASN A 117 4.07 -21.35 -7.09
C ASN A 117 2.85 -20.49 -7.44
N GLY A 118 3.06 -19.35 -8.09
CA GLY A 118 2.00 -18.39 -8.43
C GLY A 118 1.40 -17.65 -7.23
N LYS A 119 2.00 -17.74 -6.04
CA LYS A 119 1.60 -17.01 -4.84
C LYS A 119 2.58 -15.88 -4.53
N LEU A 120 2.01 -14.74 -4.22
CA LEU A 120 2.72 -13.53 -3.82
C LEU A 120 2.89 -13.50 -2.30
N PHE A 121 4.12 -13.34 -1.85
CA PHE A 121 4.47 -13.13 -0.44
C PHE A 121 5.22 -11.82 -0.34
N LEU A 122 4.74 -10.86 0.45
CA LEU A 122 5.42 -9.59 0.70
C LEU A 122 5.55 -9.35 2.19
N ARG A 123 6.71 -8.87 2.61
CA ARG A 123 6.95 -8.33 3.93
C ARG A 123 7.29 -6.85 3.80
N ILE A 124 6.42 -6.04 4.37
CA ILE A 124 6.44 -4.59 4.27
C ILE A 124 6.82 -4.03 5.63
N GLY A 125 7.89 -3.24 5.68
CA GLY A 125 8.33 -2.53 6.86
C GLY A 125 7.75 -1.12 6.89
N MET A 126 7.18 -0.75 8.02
CA MET A 126 6.59 0.56 8.24
C MET A 126 7.57 1.49 8.99
N PRO A 127 7.41 2.83 8.90
CA PRO A 127 8.27 3.79 9.59
C PRO A 127 8.31 3.65 11.11
N ASP A 128 7.23 3.17 11.73
CA ASP A 128 7.14 2.93 13.18
C ASP A 128 7.86 1.64 13.65
N GLY A 129 8.54 0.93 12.74
CA GLY A 129 9.22 -0.32 13.02
C GLY A 129 8.31 -1.55 13.03
N SER A 130 7.00 -1.39 12.82
CA SER A 130 6.10 -2.52 12.59
C SER A 130 6.35 -3.17 11.23
N SER A 131 5.91 -4.41 11.07
CA SER A 131 5.99 -5.12 9.79
C SER A 131 4.69 -5.84 9.48
N CYS A 132 4.27 -5.77 8.21
CA CYS A 132 3.08 -6.44 7.71
C CYS A 132 3.44 -7.49 6.66
N LEU A 133 2.90 -8.69 6.82
CA LEU A 133 3.00 -9.80 5.88
C LEU A 133 1.76 -9.81 5.00
N PHE A 134 1.92 -9.65 3.69
CA PHE A 134 0.86 -9.76 2.69
C PHE A 134 1.05 -11.07 1.92
N ASN A 135 0.01 -11.89 1.90
CA ASN A 135 -0.02 -13.16 1.17
C ASN A 135 -1.18 -13.11 0.18
N GLY A 136 -0.87 -13.11 -1.12
CA GLY A 136 -1.86 -12.98 -2.18
C GLY A 136 -1.70 -14.01 -3.29
N SER A 137 -2.77 -14.17 -4.06
CA SER A 137 -2.78 -14.95 -5.29
C SER A 137 -3.38 -14.12 -6.42
N PRO A 138 -2.81 -14.17 -7.65
CA PRO A 138 -3.46 -13.64 -8.83
C PRO A 138 -4.75 -14.41 -9.07
N VAL A 139 -5.88 -13.71 -9.11
CA VAL A 139 -7.20 -14.28 -9.43
C VAL A 139 -7.60 -13.99 -10.88
N ALA A 140 -7.01 -12.96 -11.48
CA ALA A 140 -7.05 -12.65 -12.90
C ALA A 140 -5.72 -11.99 -13.30
N ALA A 141 -5.47 -11.77 -14.59
CA ALA A 141 -4.22 -11.18 -15.08
C ALA A 141 -3.83 -9.87 -14.37
N ASN A 142 -4.84 -9.05 -14.04
CA ASN A 142 -4.68 -7.72 -13.43
C ASN A 142 -5.32 -7.62 -12.05
N LEU A 143 -5.54 -8.73 -11.34
CA LEU A 143 -6.20 -8.71 -10.03
C LEU A 143 -5.53 -9.68 -9.06
N ILE A 144 -5.10 -9.16 -7.91
CA ILE A 144 -4.55 -9.94 -6.80
C ILE A 144 -5.50 -9.84 -5.61
N ARG A 145 -5.77 -10.99 -4.98
CA ARG A 145 -6.51 -11.07 -3.71
C ARG A 145 -5.72 -11.82 -2.68
N GLY A 146 -5.85 -11.42 -1.43
CA GLY A 146 -5.07 -12.03 -0.36
C GLY A 146 -5.46 -11.61 1.04
N GLY A 147 -4.65 -12.04 1.99
CA GLY A 147 -4.70 -11.67 3.39
C GLY A 147 -3.45 -10.89 3.80
N TYR A 148 -3.56 -10.12 4.86
CA TYR A 148 -2.40 -9.52 5.51
C TYR A 148 -2.44 -9.70 7.03
N SER A 149 -1.26 -9.69 7.65
CA SER A 149 -1.07 -9.71 9.10
C SER A 149 0.05 -8.76 9.50
N CYS A 150 -0.21 -7.85 10.42
CA CYS A 150 0.74 -6.86 10.92
C CYS A 150 1.21 -7.22 12.33
N TYR A 151 2.47 -6.90 12.60
CA TYR A 151 3.17 -7.20 13.84
C TYR A 151 3.98 -5.99 14.31
N GLN A 152 3.98 -5.73 15.61
CA GLN A 152 4.77 -4.68 16.24
C GLN A 152 5.39 -5.23 17.54
N GLY A 153 6.70 -5.05 17.72
CA GLY A 153 7.41 -5.59 18.90
C GLY A 153 7.32 -7.11 19.07
N GLY A 154 7.08 -7.86 17.97
CA GLY A 154 6.82 -9.31 18.01
C GLY A 154 5.38 -9.70 18.37
N GLY A 155 4.55 -8.74 18.78
CA GLY A 155 3.12 -8.93 19.02
C GLY A 155 2.31 -8.92 17.73
N PHE A 156 1.19 -9.64 17.75
CA PHE A 156 0.18 -9.60 16.69
C PHE A 156 -0.73 -8.39 16.90
N GLU A 157 -1.00 -7.66 15.83
CA GLU A 157 -1.58 -6.32 15.94
C GLU A 157 -2.81 -6.09 15.07
N GLU A 158 -2.81 -6.58 13.83
CA GLU A 158 -3.93 -6.46 12.91
C GLU A 158 -3.85 -7.58 11.87
N GLN A 159 -5.00 -8.05 11.40
CA GLN A 159 -5.07 -8.81 10.15
C GLN A 159 -6.24 -8.35 9.32
N GLY A 160 -6.21 -8.70 8.04
CA GLY A 160 -7.32 -8.46 7.17
C GLY A 160 -7.15 -9.11 5.82
N ARG A 161 -7.97 -8.65 4.89
CA ARG A 161 -7.93 -9.02 3.47
C ARG A 161 -7.54 -7.82 2.63
N PHE A 162 -6.98 -8.08 1.47
CA PHE A 162 -6.73 -7.04 0.47
C PHE A 162 -7.11 -7.51 -0.92
N GLU A 163 -7.44 -6.54 -1.76
CA GLU A 163 -7.71 -6.71 -3.18
C GLU A 163 -7.10 -5.53 -3.92
N VAL A 164 -6.20 -5.81 -4.86
CA VAL A 164 -5.51 -4.80 -5.66
C VAL A 164 -5.56 -5.17 -7.13
N GLY A 165 -5.91 -4.20 -7.96
CA GLY A 165 -5.85 -4.27 -9.41
C GLY A 165 -4.57 -3.64 -9.93
N ARG A 166 -4.05 -4.14 -11.04
CA ARG A 166 -2.92 -3.50 -11.73
C ARG A 166 -3.38 -2.15 -12.28
N ASN A 167 -2.67 -1.09 -11.92
CA ASN A 167 -2.75 0.19 -12.59
C ASN A 167 -1.48 0.29 -13.46
N TYR A 168 -1.68 0.45 -14.77
CA TYR A 168 -0.72 0.37 -15.91
C TYR A 168 -0.06 -0.99 -16.23
#